data_AF-A0AAJ0WXG8-F1
#
_entry.id   AF-A0AAJ0WXG8-F1
#
_cell.length_a   1.000
_cell.length_b   1.000
_cell.length_c   1.000
_cell.angle_alpha   90.00
_cell.angle_beta   90.00
_cell.angle_gamma   90.00
#
_symmetry.space_group_name_H-M   'P 1'
#
loop_
_entity.id
_entity.type
_entity.pdbx_description
1 polymer ?
#
loop_
_entity_poly.entity_id
_entity_poly.type
_entity_poly.pdbx_seq_one_letter_code
_entity_poly.pdbx_strand_id
1 'polypeptide(L)'
;MKAQVLLLTAVIIIGALVALKAYSIISQISTERDILDVSLEDSVFANTNNEIKEIIQTSITNPQTILDHSIDFLNFTRTGSNRHSLDFSALYVGVLANSTNQTMNITIFNFLEKTNLNVTIKLNTSVVQTNSTLLNDSGIWINNFTFTNGQTYNLTVTLPTENYEENITVQTRNNKDTYTGFFDIRLISLRAVHVNKFQQNVKIS
;
A
#
# COMPACT_ATOMS: atom_id res chain seq x y z
N MET A 1 -48.08 -29.87 -45.57
CA MET A 1 -48.34 -28.99 -44.40
C MET A 1 -47.78 -29.53 -43.09
N LYS A 2 -48.17 -30.71 -42.57
CA LYS A 2 -47.69 -31.20 -41.24
C LYS A 2 -46.16 -31.34 -41.13
N ALA A 3 -45.49 -31.83 -42.18
CA ALA A 3 -44.03 -31.98 -42.19
C ALA A 3 -43.27 -30.64 -42.20
N GLN A 4 -43.81 -29.62 -42.87
CA GLN A 4 -43.21 -28.28 -42.91
C GLN A 4 -43.33 -27.56 -41.56
N VAL A 5 -44.46 -27.74 -40.87
CA VAL A 5 -44.65 -27.23 -39.51
C VAL A 5 -43.68 -27.92 -38.53
N LEU A 6 -43.51 -29.24 -38.63
CA LEU A 6 -42.55 -29.98 -37.81
C LEU A 6 -41.10 -29.49 -38.02
N LEU A 7 -40.71 -29.28 -39.29
CA LEU A 7 -39.38 -28.76 -39.63
C LEU A 7 -39.16 -27.36 -39.06
N LEU A 8 -40.14 -26.46 -39.20
CA LEU A 8 -40.06 -25.11 -38.65
C LEU A 8 -39.92 -25.12 -37.12
N THR A 9 -40.71 -25.93 -36.44
CA THR A 9 -40.60 -26.09 -34.97
C THR A 9 -39.24 -26.63 -34.55
N ALA A 10 -38.69 -27.61 -35.28
CA ALA A 10 -37.37 -28.16 -35.00
C ALA A 10 -36.26 -27.10 -35.17
N VAL A 11 -36.31 -26.27 -36.21
CA VAL A 11 -35.35 -25.17 -36.43
C VAL A 11 -35.41 -24.16 -35.28
N ILE A 12 -36.61 -23.79 -34.82
CA ILE A 12 -36.78 -22.86 -33.69
C ILE A 12 -36.18 -23.45 -32.41
N ILE A 13 -36.47 -24.73 -32.11
CA ILE A 13 -35.95 -25.40 -30.91
C ILE A 13 -34.42 -25.50 -30.97
N ILE A 14 -33.85 -25.91 -32.11
CA ILE A 14 -32.40 -25.99 -32.28
C ILE A 14 -31.77 -24.61 -32.13
N GLY A 15 -32.33 -23.58 -32.76
CA GLY A 15 -31.84 -22.20 -32.63
C GLY A 15 -31.85 -21.71 -31.18
N ALA A 16 -32.94 -21.98 -30.44
CA ALA A 16 -33.04 -21.66 -29.01
C ALA A 16 -31.99 -22.40 -28.18
N LEU A 17 -31.76 -23.70 -28.45
CA LEU A 17 -30.75 -24.50 -27.75
C LEU A 17 -29.32 -24.00 -28.04
N VAL A 18 -29.02 -23.62 -29.28
CA VAL A 18 -27.71 -23.02 -29.62
C VAL A 18 -27.51 -21.68 -28.92
N ALA A 19 -28.53 -20.81 -28.91
CA ALA A 19 -28.46 -19.52 -28.22
C ALA A 19 -28.27 -19.68 -26.70
N LEU A 20 -29.01 -20.60 -26.07
CA LEU A 20 -28.85 -20.91 -24.64
C LEU A 20 -27.46 -21.45 -24.32
N LYS A 21 -26.93 -22.36 -25.15
CA LYS A 21 -25.58 -22.90 -24.97
C LYS A 21 -24.51 -21.82 -25.16
N ALA A 22 -24.65 -20.96 -26.17
CA ALA A 22 -23.73 -19.85 -26.41
C ALA A 22 -23.72 -18.86 -25.23
N TYR A 23 -24.90 -18.50 -24.72
CA TYR A 23 -25.02 -17.62 -23.56
C TYR A 23 -24.39 -18.25 -22.31
N SER A 24 -24.65 -19.53 -22.04
CA SER A 24 -24.05 -20.25 -20.91
C SER A 24 -22.52 -20.27 -20.99
N ILE A 25 -21.95 -20.52 -22.17
CA ILE A 25 -20.50 -20.54 -22.37
C ILE A 25 -19.90 -19.14 -22.15
N ILE A 26 -20.52 -18.10 -22.72
CA ILE A 26 -20.06 -16.71 -22.55
C ILE A 26 -20.11 -16.32 -21.07
N SER A 27 -21.18 -16.67 -20.37
CA SER A 27 -21.30 -16.43 -18.93
C SER A 27 -20.22 -17.15 -18.13
N GLN A 28 -19.93 -18.41 -18.44
CA GLN A 28 -18.87 -19.17 -17.77
C GLN A 28 -17.49 -18.55 -18.00
N ILE A 29 -17.17 -18.19 -19.26
CA ILE A 29 -15.92 -17.51 -19.60
C ILE A 29 -15.79 -16.18 -18.86
N SER A 30 -16.88 -15.41 -18.76
CA SER A 30 -16.89 -14.16 -17.98
C SER A 30 -16.57 -14.42 -16.51
N THR A 31 -17.22 -15.41 -15.90
CA THR A 31 -16.96 -15.76 -14.49
C THR A 31 -15.54 -16.27 -14.26
N GLU A 32 -15.01 -17.12 -15.14
CA GLU A 32 -13.62 -17.60 -15.05
C GLU A 32 -12.63 -16.45 -15.17
N ARG A 33 -12.86 -15.54 -16.12
CA ARG A 33 -12.05 -14.33 -16.25
C ARG A 33 -12.10 -13.47 -14.99
N ASP A 34 -13.28 -13.30 -14.40
CA ASP A 34 -13.43 -12.50 -13.17
C ASP A 34 -12.64 -13.10 -12.01
N ILE A 35 -12.66 -14.43 -11.86
CA ILE A 35 -11.88 -15.15 -10.85
C ILE A 35 -10.37 -15.00 -11.10
N LEU A 36 -9.94 -15.13 -12.36
CA LEU A 36 -8.52 -15.01 -12.73
C LEU A 36 -7.99 -13.60 -12.46
N ASP A 37 -8.76 -12.57 -12.79
CA ASP A 37 -8.36 -11.18 -12.57
C ASP A 37 -8.24 -10.88 -11.07
N VAL A 38 -9.18 -11.33 -10.23
CA VAL A 38 -9.06 -11.20 -8.77
C VAL A 38 -7.84 -11.95 -8.23
N SER A 39 -7.59 -13.18 -8.72
CA SER A 39 -6.40 -13.94 -8.32
C SER A 39 -5.10 -13.26 -8.72
N LEU A 40 -5.07 -12.56 -9.85
CA LEU A 40 -3.93 -11.77 -10.29
C LEU A 40 -3.73 -10.56 -9.38
N GLU A 41 -4.81 -9.83 -9.07
CA GLU A 41 -4.81 -8.68 -8.16
C GLU A 41 -4.27 -9.07 -6.77
N ASP A 42 -4.74 -10.19 -6.22
CA ASP A 42 -4.23 -10.77 -4.97
C ASP A 42 -2.73 -11.07 -5.04
N SER A 43 -2.28 -11.68 -6.14
CA SER A 43 -0.86 -12.01 -6.32
C SER A 43 0.01 -10.75 -6.43
N VAL A 44 -0.44 -9.73 -7.17
CA VAL A 44 0.27 -8.45 -7.31
C VAL A 44 0.39 -7.77 -5.95
N PHE A 45 -0.71 -7.74 -5.18
CA PHE A 45 -0.72 -7.15 -3.86
C PHE A 45 0.17 -7.90 -2.85
N ALA A 46 0.13 -9.23 -2.86
CA ALA A 46 0.97 -10.06 -2.01
C ALA A 46 2.47 -9.86 -2.34
N ASN A 47 2.82 -9.83 -3.64
CA ASN A 47 4.19 -9.59 -4.08
C ASN A 47 4.68 -8.20 -3.67
N THR A 48 3.85 -7.17 -3.84
CA THR A 48 4.15 -5.80 -3.41
C THR A 48 4.47 -5.74 -1.91
N ASN A 49 3.65 -6.41 -1.08
CA ASN A 49 3.87 -6.48 0.36
C ASN A 49 5.19 -7.17 0.73
N ASN A 50 5.52 -8.26 0.04
CA ASN A 50 6.74 -9.02 0.33
C ASN A 50 7.99 -8.22 -0.08
N GLU A 51 7.98 -7.62 -1.26
CA GLU A 51 9.11 -6.84 -1.77
C GLU A 51 9.44 -5.64 -0.86
N ILE A 52 8.43 -4.92 -0.36
CA ILE A 52 8.66 -3.81 0.60
C ILE A 52 9.39 -4.32 1.86
N LYS A 53 8.97 -5.47 2.40
CA LYS A 53 9.62 -6.06 3.57
C LYS A 53 11.05 -6.47 3.28
N GLU A 54 11.32 -6.99 2.08
CA GLU A 54 12.66 -7.38 1.64
C GLU A 54 13.57 -6.17 1.43
N ILE A 55 13.09 -5.06 0.85
CA ILE A 55 13.85 -3.82 0.69
C ILE A 55 14.39 -3.32 2.03
N ILE A 56 13.56 -3.35 3.07
CA ILE A 56 13.95 -2.91 4.42
C ILE A 56 15.02 -3.85 5.00
N GLN A 57 14.93 -5.15 4.76
CA GLN A 57 15.90 -6.13 5.26
C GLN A 57 17.24 -6.04 4.54
N THR A 58 17.22 -5.88 3.22
CA THR A 58 18.42 -5.88 2.37
C THR A 58 19.17 -4.57 2.47
N SER A 59 18.48 -3.45 2.70
CA SER A 59 19.07 -2.10 2.75
C SER A 59 19.46 -1.66 4.17
N ILE A 60 19.40 -2.57 5.15
CA ILE A 60 19.67 -2.33 6.58
C ILE A 60 21.03 -1.66 6.87
N THR A 61 22.02 -1.88 6.02
CA THR A 61 23.39 -1.37 6.19
C THR A 61 23.52 0.13 5.95
N ASN A 62 22.58 0.73 5.20
CA ASN A 62 22.57 2.17 4.96
C ASN A 62 21.13 2.70 5.02
N PRO A 63 20.73 3.37 6.10
CA PRO A 63 19.35 3.84 6.25
C PRO A 63 18.89 4.80 5.16
N GLN A 64 19.80 5.57 4.54
CA GLN A 64 19.44 6.41 3.40
C GLN A 64 19.02 5.55 2.19
N THR A 65 19.68 4.42 1.97
CA THR A 65 19.29 3.49 0.89
C THR A 65 17.95 2.80 1.14
N ILE A 66 17.55 2.59 2.40
CA ILE A 66 16.22 2.06 2.72
C ILE A 66 15.14 3.03 2.22
N LEU A 67 15.34 4.33 2.50
CA LEU A 67 14.41 5.39 2.07
C LEU A 67 14.32 5.46 0.55
N ASP A 68 15.46 5.57 -0.12
CA ASP A 68 15.54 5.72 -1.57
C ASP A 68 14.92 4.51 -2.28
N HIS A 69 15.30 3.28 -1.91
CA HIS A 69 14.74 2.06 -2.50
C HIS A 69 13.25 1.87 -2.22
N SER A 70 12.77 2.24 -1.02
CA SER A 70 11.34 2.15 -0.70
C SER A 70 10.53 3.10 -1.58
N ILE A 71 11.01 4.33 -1.78
CA ILE A 71 10.36 5.33 -2.62
C ILE A 71 10.37 4.89 -4.09
N ASP A 72 11.52 4.43 -4.60
CA ASP A 72 11.66 3.96 -5.97
C ASP A 72 10.72 2.78 -6.25
N PHE A 73 10.63 1.83 -5.33
CA PHE A 73 9.73 0.69 -5.45
C PHE A 73 8.25 1.10 -5.43
N LEU A 74 7.86 2.04 -4.56
CA LEU A 74 6.49 2.55 -4.52
C LEU A 74 6.11 3.28 -5.82
N ASN A 75 7.03 4.08 -6.37
CA ASN A 75 6.85 4.74 -7.67
C ASN A 75 6.73 3.73 -8.82
N PHE A 76 7.58 2.70 -8.82
CA PHE A 76 7.52 1.60 -9.78
C PHE A 76 6.18 0.87 -9.70
N THR A 77 5.74 0.53 -8.47
CA THR A 77 4.48 -0.17 -8.22
C THR A 77 3.30 0.64 -8.72
N ARG A 78 3.22 1.95 -8.44
CA ARG A 78 2.14 2.80 -9.00
C ARG A 78 2.12 2.77 -10.50
N THR A 79 3.28 2.96 -11.12
CA THR A 79 3.38 3.03 -12.58
C THR A 79 2.94 1.71 -13.20
N GLY A 80 3.29 0.57 -12.59
CA GLY A 80 2.82 -0.75 -12.97
C GLY A 80 1.31 -0.91 -12.80
N SER A 81 0.79 -0.63 -11.61
CA SER A 81 -0.63 -0.76 -11.25
C SER A 81 -1.53 0.10 -12.16
N ASN A 82 -1.17 1.35 -12.40
CA ASN A 82 -1.97 2.25 -13.22
C ASN A 82 -2.07 1.79 -14.69
N ARG A 83 -1.05 1.07 -15.21
CA ARG A 83 -1.11 0.46 -16.56
C ARG A 83 -2.15 -0.67 -16.65
N HIS A 84 -2.49 -1.27 -15.53
CA HIS A 84 -3.47 -2.35 -15.41
C HIS A 84 -4.81 -1.87 -14.83
N SER A 85 -5.06 -0.55 -14.80
CA SER A 85 -6.27 0.04 -14.22
C SER A 85 -6.48 -0.33 -12.74
N LEU A 86 -5.38 -0.47 -12.01
CA LEU A 86 -5.37 -0.64 -10.57
C LEU A 86 -4.88 0.66 -9.94
N ASP A 87 -5.68 1.22 -9.03
CA ASP A 87 -5.33 2.42 -8.30
C ASP A 87 -4.49 2.03 -7.09
N PHE A 88 -3.20 2.35 -7.14
CA PHE A 88 -2.27 2.11 -6.05
C PHE A 88 -2.08 3.38 -5.22
N SER A 89 -2.35 3.29 -3.93
CA SER A 89 -2.08 4.36 -2.97
C SER A 89 -1.30 3.84 -1.78
N ALA A 90 -0.44 4.70 -1.24
CA ALA A 90 0.39 4.35 -0.10
C ALA A 90 0.66 5.55 0.82
N LEU A 91 0.77 5.28 2.10
CA LEU A 91 1.43 6.15 3.07
C LEU A 91 2.62 5.40 3.64
N TYR A 92 3.80 5.99 3.49
CA TYR A 92 5.03 5.45 4.05
C TYR A 92 5.58 6.41 5.11
N VAL A 93 5.97 5.85 6.26
CA VAL A 93 6.60 6.56 7.36
C VAL A 93 7.86 5.81 7.76
N GLY A 94 9.02 6.40 7.45
CA GLY A 94 10.33 5.92 7.86
C GLY A 94 10.84 6.70 9.07
N VAL A 95 11.36 6.01 10.06
CA VAL A 95 11.92 6.63 11.27
C VAL A 95 13.32 6.11 11.49
N LEU A 96 14.32 6.98 11.41
CA LEU A 96 15.71 6.70 11.75
C LEU A 96 16.05 7.38 13.07
N ALA A 97 16.20 6.61 14.14
CA ALA A 97 16.69 7.11 15.42
C ALA A 97 18.21 6.91 15.50
N ASN A 98 18.95 8.01 15.52
CA ASN A 98 20.39 8.01 15.69
C ASN A 98 20.76 8.18 17.16
N SER A 99 21.44 7.19 17.70
CA SER A 99 21.78 7.09 19.12
C SER A 99 22.93 8.00 19.53
N THR A 100 23.78 8.40 18.58
CA THR A 100 24.95 9.25 18.83
C THR A 100 24.54 10.71 19.02
N ASN A 101 23.67 11.21 18.14
CA ASN A 101 23.20 12.60 18.18
C ASN A 101 21.86 12.76 18.92
N GLN A 102 21.22 11.66 19.34
CA GLN A 102 19.92 11.65 20.02
C GLN A 102 18.81 12.32 19.19
N THR A 103 18.88 12.18 17.87
CA THR A 103 17.88 12.70 16.93
C THR A 103 17.14 11.59 16.20
N MET A 104 15.83 11.76 16.08
CA MET A 104 14.93 10.88 15.35
C MET A 104 14.50 11.61 14.08
N ASN A 105 15.02 11.16 12.94
CA ASN A 105 14.63 11.64 11.63
C ASN A 105 13.40 10.86 11.16
N ILE A 106 12.30 11.56 10.94
CA ILE A 106 11.05 11.02 10.44
C ILE A 106 10.87 11.49 9.01
N THR A 107 10.77 10.52 8.11
CA THR A 107 10.42 10.75 6.72
C THR A 107 9.02 10.24 6.46
N ILE A 108 8.16 11.10 5.90
CA ILE A 108 6.83 10.73 5.43
C ILE A 108 6.81 10.89 3.92
N PHE A 109 6.37 9.85 3.23
CA PHE A 109 6.08 9.88 1.80
C PHE A 109 4.59 9.69 1.58
N ASN A 110 3.98 10.70 0.96
CA ASN A 110 2.56 10.68 0.64
C ASN A 110 2.35 10.20 -0.79
N PHE A 111 1.54 9.16 -0.92
CA PHE A 111 1.14 8.59 -2.19
C PHE A 111 -0.35 8.27 -2.20
N LEU A 112 -1.15 9.14 -1.58
CA LEU A 112 -2.59 8.99 -1.43
C LEU A 112 -3.39 9.71 -2.52
N GLU A 113 -2.74 10.24 -3.55
CA GLU A 113 -3.35 10.98 -4.66
C GLU A 113 -4.06 12.29 -4.23
N LYS A 114 -3.66 12.81 -3.06
CA LYS A 114 -4.19 14.06 -2.50
C LYS A 114 -3.13 15.16 -2.56
N THR A 115 -3.53 16.33 -3.06
CA THR A 115 -2.76 17.57 -2.94
C THR A 115 -3.10 18.27 -1.63
N ASN A 116 -2.14 18.99 -1.04
CA ASN A 116 -2.32 19.72 0.23
C ASN A 116 -2.84 18.85 1.38
N LEU A 117 -2.40 17.58 1.45
CA LEU A 117 -2.71 16.70 2.57
C LEU A 117 -2.08 17.28 3.85
N ASN A 118 -2.91 17.60 4.84
CA ASN A 118 -2.41 18.06 6.14
C ASN A 118 -1.88 16.87 6.94
N VAL A 119 -0.58 16.82 7.15
CA VAL A 119 0.10 15.77 7.90
C VAL A 119 0.56 16.37 9.23
N THR A 120 0.15 15.76 10.33
CA THR A 120 0.64 16.12 11.67
C THR A 120 1.33 14.91 12.30
N ILE A 121 2.53 15.11 12.82
CA ILE A 121 3.27 14.11 13.60
C ILE A 121 3.43 14.57 15.04
N LYS A 122 3.28 13.63 15.97
CA LYS A 122 3.43 13.87 17.41
C LYS A 122 4.25 12.77 18.05
N LEU A 123 5.29 13.14 18.76
CA LEU A 123 6.13 12.21 19.54
C LEU A 123 5.85 12.38 21.04
N ASN A 124 5.59 11.26 21.72
CA ASN A 124 5.26 11.22 23.15
C ASN A 124 6.49 11.30 24.08
N THR A 125 7.36 12.28 23.85
CA THR A 125 8.47 12.60 24.77
C THR A 125 7.97 13.27 26.06
N SER A 126 8.87 13.44 27.05
CA SER A 126 8.55 14.13 28.33
C SER A 126 7.99 15.53 28.12
N VAL A 127 8.53 16.26 27.14
CA VAL A 127 7.89 17.40 26.51
C VAL A 127 7.39 16.94 25.15
N VAL A 128 6.08 16.89 24.96
CA VAL A 128 5.48 16.45 23.69
C VAL A 128 5.99 17.33 22.55
N GLN A 129 6.50 16.71 21.50
CA GLN A 129 6.94 17.39 20.29
C GLN A 129 5.89 17.14 19.19
N THR A 130 5.45 18.21 18.53
CA THR A 130 4.44 18.14 17.46
C THR A 130 4.89 19.01 16.29
N ASN A 131 4.79 18.49 15.08
CA ASN A 131 5.05 19.23 13.84
C ASN A 131 3.96 18.91 12.82
N SER A 132 3.67 19.89 11.96
CA SER A 132 2.67 19.73 10.89
C SER A 132 3.17 20.33 9.59
N THR A 133 2.74 19.76 8.47
CA THR A 133 3.01 20.30 7.13
C THR A 133 1.85 20.02 6.18
N LEU A 134 1.82 20.74 5.06
CA LEU A 134 1.03 20.35 3.89
C LEU A 134 1.89 19.55 2.94
N LEU A 135 1.44 18.35 2.59
CA LEU A 135 2.16 17.43 1.73
C LEU A 135 1.36 17.18 0.45
N ASN A 136 1.99 17.35 -0.70
CA ASN A 136 1.37 17.04 -1.99
C ASN A 136 1.49 15.55 -2.31
N ASP A 137 0.78 15.11 -3.34
CA ASP A 137 0.93 13.74 -3.85
C ASP A 137 2.36 13.52 -4.36
N SER A 138 2.91 12.34 -4.08
CA SER A 138 4.32 12.00 -4.28
C SER A 138 5.30 12.94 -3.55
N GLY A 139 4.81 13.67 -2.54
CA GLY A 139 5.61 14.56 -1.71
C GLY A 139 6.33 13.82 -0.61
N ILE A 140 7.57 14.23 -0.33
CA ILE A 140 8.38 13.76 0.80
C ILE A 140 8.48 14.88 1.83
N TRP A 141 8.22 14.56 3.09
CA TRP A 141 8.48 15.45 4.21
C TRP A 141 9.45 14.80 5.19
N ILE A 142 10.48 15.55 5.58
CA ILE A 142 11.47 15.13 6.56
C ILE A 142 11.38 16.07 7.75
N ASN A 143 11.32 15.50 8.95
CA ASN A 143 11.30 16.24 10.21
C ASN A 143 12.17 15.54 11.25
N ASN A 144 12.72 16.32 12.19
CA ASN A 144 13.58 15.77 13.23
C ASN A 144 12.99 16.05 14.60
N PHE A 145 12.97 15.02 15.45
CA PHE A 145 12.72 15.16 16.89
C PHE A 145 13.97 14.80 17.68
N THR A 146 14.00 15.25 18.93
CA THR A 146 15.01 14.83 19.90
C THR A 146 14.43 13.74 20.81
N PHE A 147 15.27 12.82 21.29
CA PHE A 147 14.83 11.72 22.14
C PHE A 147 15.91 11.32 23.16
N THR A 148 15.55 10.46 24.11
CA THR A 148 16.49 9.85 25.06
C THR A 148 16.69 8.38 24.71
N ASN A 149 17.95 7.96 24.63
CA ASN A 149 18.30 6.58 24.28
C ASN A 149 17.68 5.54 25.23
N GLY A 150 17.37 4.37 24.67
CA GLY A 150 16.90 3.21 25.41
C GLY A 150 15.42 3.26 25.81
N GLN A 151 14.65 4.20 25.25
CA GLN A 151 13.22 4.36 25.49
C GLN A 151 12.39 3.90 24.28
N THR A 152 11.12 3.59 24.53
CA THR A 152 10.12 3.33 23.49
C THR A 152 9.22 4.54 23.36
N TYR A 153 9.04 5.01 22.13
CA TYR A 153 8.19 6.14 21.79
C TYR A 153 7.03 5.70 20.90
N ASN A 154 5.93 6.43 20.98
CA ASN A 154 4.81 6.37 20.05
C ASN A 154 4.86 7.63 19.21
N LEU A 155 5.08 7.44 17.91
CA LEU A 155 4.92 8.45 16.90
C LEU A 155 3.48 8.36 16.38
N THR A 156 2.66 9.34 16.73
CA THR A 156 1.31 9.46 16.19
C THR A 156 1.37 10.24 14.88
N VAL A 157 0.82 9.66 13.81
CA VAL A 157 0.66 10.32 12.49
C VAL A 157 -0.82 10.55 12.26
N THR A 158 -1.22 11.80 12.08
CA THR A 158 -2.62 12.19 11.87
C THR A 158 -2.77 12.88 10.52
N LEU A 159 -3.77 12.44 9.74
CA LEU A 159 -4.24 13.09 8.52
C LEU A 159 -5.69 13.54 8.75
N PRO A 160 -5.92 14.76 9.28
CA PRO A 160 -7.25 15.17 9.71
C PRO A 160 -8.28 15.17 8.58
N THR A 161 -7.85 15.53 7.36
CA THR A 161 -8.71 15.57 6.16
C THR A 161 -9.25 14.20 5.77
N GLU A 162 -8.55 13.13 6.15
CA GLU A 162 -8.90 11.74 5.84
C GLU A 162 -9.49 11.01 7.06
N ASN A 163 -9.72 11.71 8.18
CA ASN A 163 -10.08 11.12 9.48
C ASN A 163 -9.16 9.93 9.86
N TYR A 164 -7.86 10.09 9.59
CA TYR A 164 -6.88 9.04 9.78
C TYR A 164 -5.94 9.37 10.94
N GLU A 165 -5.71 8.38 11.80
CA GLU A 165 -4.72 8.42 12.86
C GLU A 165 -4.07 7.05 12.99
N GLU A 166 -2.73 7.02 13.11
CA GLU A 166 -1.97 5.80 13.30
C GLU A 166 -0.87 6.02 14.33
N ASN A 167 -0.61 4.99 15.16
CA ASN A 167 0.40 5.03 16.21
C ASN A 167 1.53 4.06 15.89
N ILE A 168 2.70 4.62 15.54
CA ILE A 168 3.89 3.86 15.17
C ILE A 168 4.79 3.74 16.40
N THR A 169 5.10 2.51 16.80
CA THR A 169 5.96 2.26 17.97
C THR A 169 7.43 2.29 17.55
N VAL A 170 8.21 3.24 18.07
CA VAL A 170 9.64 3.40 17.78
C VAL A 170 10.45 2.96 19.00
N GLN A 171 11.25 1.90 18.84
CA GLN A 171 12.10 1.39 19.92
C GLN A 171 13.53 1.89 19.74
N THR A 172 13.95 2.81 20.60
CA THR A 172 15.33 3.34 20.58
C THR A 172 16.25 2.50 21.46
N ARG A 173 17.57 2.60 21.23
CA ARG A 173 18.56 1.81 21.96
C ARG A 173 19.74 2.64 22.39
N ASN A 174 20.42 2.18 23.43
CA ASN A 174 21.70 2.73 23.83
C ASN A 174 22.76 2.31 22.82
N ASN A 175 23.51 3.29 22.31
CA ASN A 175 24.68 3.10 21.45
C ASN A 175 24.41 2.31 20.15
N LYS A 176 23.17 2.29 19.66
CA LYS A 176 22.80 1.67 18.39
C LYS A 176 21.70 2.45 17.71
N ASP A 177 21.86 2.64 16.42
CA ASP A 177 20.84 3.27 15.60
C ASP A 177 19.72 2.27 15.31
N THR A 178 18.51 2.78 15.18
CA THR A 178 17.33 1.95 14.93
C THR A 178 16.49 2.55 13.84
N TYR A 179 15.96 1.69 12.99
CA TYR A 179 15.06 2.06 11.92
C TYR A 179 13.69 1.42 12.11
N THR A 180 12.64 2.20 11.97
CA THR A 180 11.26 1.75 11.97
C THR A 180 10.60 2.21 10.69
N GLY A 181 10.18 1.27 9.84
CA GLY A 181 9.36 1.57 8.66
C GLY A 181 7.91 1.18 8.93
N PHE A 182 6.98 2.06 8.58
CA PHE A 182 5.54 1.79 8.58
C PHE A 182 4.98 2.04 7.18
N PHE A 183 4.12 1.13 6.74
CA PHE A 183 3.51 1.15 5.42
C PHE A 183 2.01 0.89 5.57
N ASP A 184 1.19 1.80 5.03
CA ASP A 184 -0.23 1.61 4.75
C ASP A 184 -0.38 1.63 3.24
N ILE A 185 -0.58 0.44 2.64
CA ILE A 185 -0.69 0.29 1.19
C ILE A 185 -2.09 -0.18 0.82
N ARG A 186 -2.57 0.33 -0.31
CA ARG A 186 -3.89 0.02 -0.85
C ARG A 186 -3.80 -0.17 -2.35
N LEU A 187 -4.46 -1.22 -2.82
CA LEU A 187 -4.64 -1.49 -4.24
C LEU A 187 -6.14 -1.63 -4.48
N ILE A 188 -6.69 -0.73 -5.29
CA ILE A 188 -8.12 -0.65 -5.57
C ILE A 188 -8.33 -0.96 -7.05
N SER A 189 -9.26 -1.87 -7.33
CA SER A 189 -9.72 -2.19 -8.67
C SER A 189 -11.24 -2.01 -8.74
N LEU A 190 -11.83 -2.25 -9.92
CA LEU A 190 -13.29 -2.32 -10.05
C LEU A 190 -13.92 -3.48 -9.26
N ARG A 191 -13.12 -4.46 -8.83
CA ARG A 191 -13.58 -5.75 -8.33
C ARG A 191 -13.17 -6.02 -6.89
N ALA A 192 -12.04 -5.49 -6.46
CA ALA A 192 -11.48 -5.74 -5.15
C ALA A 192 -10.80 -4.51 -4.57
N VAL A 193 -10.72 -4.51 -3.24
CA VAL A 193 -9.99 -3.51 -2.45
C VAL A 193 -9.06 -4.29 -1.53
N HIS A 194 -7.78 -4.22 -1.81
CA HIS A 194 -6.75 -4.83 -0.98
C HIS A 194 -6.11 -3.75 -0.11
N VAL A 195 -6.06 -3.99 1.20
CA VAL A 195 -5.47 -3.06 2.17
C VAL A 195 -4.56 -3.85 3.09
N ASN A 196 -3.37 -3.32 3.33
CA ASN A 196 -2.47 -3.88 4.32
C ASN A 196 -1.72 -2.77 5.03
N LYS A 197 -1.60 -2.93 6.35
CA LYS A 197 -0.81 -2.07 7.21
C LYS A 197 0.22 -2.92 7.93
N PHE A 198 1.48 -2.52 7.86
CA PHE A 198 2.51 -3.22 8.61
C PHE A 198 3.64 -2.30 9.04
N GLN A 199 4.32 -2.72 10.11
CA GLN A 199 5.47 -2.06 10.67
C GLN A 199 6.64 -3.04 10.72
N GLN A 200 7.84 -2.55 10.41
CA GLN A 200 9.07 -3.31 10.50
C GLN A 200 10.12 -2.53 11.28
N ASN A 201 10.65 -3.17 12.32
CA ASN A 201 11.67 -2.60 13.20
C ASN A 201 12.99 -3.30 12.97
N VAL A 202 14.04 -2.53 12.74
CA VAL A 202 15.33 -3.03 12.34
C VAL A 202 16.44 -2.30 13.12
N LYS A 203 17.50 -3.02 13.44
CA LYS A 203 18.68 -2.49 14.14
C LYS A 203 19.73 -2.16 13.10
N ILE A 204 20.27 -0.95 13.14
CA ILE A 204 21.36 -0.53 12.27
C ILE A 204 22.63 -0.55 13.12
N SER A 205 23.66 -1.22 12.60
CA SER A 205 24.90 -1.53 13.34
C SER A 205 25.69 -0.28 13.67
#